data_AF-A0A7I7T508-F1
#
_entry.id   AF-A0A7I7T508-F1
#
_cell.length_a   1.000
_cell.length_b   1.000
_cell.length_c   1.000
_cell.angle_alpha   90.00
_cell.angle_beta   90.00
_cell.angle_gamma   90.00
#
_symmetry.space_group_name_H-M   'P 1'
#
loop_
_entity.id
_entity.type
_entity.pdbx_description
1 polymer ?
#
loop_
_entity_poly.entity_id
_entity_poly.type
_entity_poly.pdbx_seq_one_letter_code
_entity_poly.pdbx_strand_id
1 'polypeptide(L)'
;MSREAAGAAIRTLREARDWSLADLAAATGVSIMGLSFLERGVRKPHKGTVQKVENGLGLPPGTYARLVVADDPDAEIAQILASSPADSTQPRATAGIIVSRHSDADVLEGHAEAHLDSLNSLIARLPAETSNEYETYIQSVIEQCVKAELLAANSWRVAVNAGAESADRLMTHLKSLEAIRTGLLARMPGSISARFDQACARSDLPESVIATLLGVGVDQVWDIRNRGAIPPGALPRVRAFVEEQS
;
A
#
# COMPACT_ATOMS: atom_id res chain seq x y z
N MET A 1 15.60 -9.08 -29.84
CA MET A 1 15.49 -8.21 -28.65
C MET A 1 14.83 -9.02 -27.55
N SER A 2 15.52 -9.26 -26.43
CA SER A 2 15.12 -10.27 -25.46
C SER A 2 14.75 -9.68 -24.10
N ARG A 3 13.83 -10.34 -23.40
CA ARG A 3 13.48 -10.02 -21.99
C ARG A 3 14.69 -10.16 -21.06
N GLU A 4 15.63 -11.01 -21.44
CA GLU A 4 16.89 -11.21 -20.74
C GLU A 4 17.77 -9.96 -20.81
N ALA A 5 17.91 -9.34 -21.99
CA ALA A 5 18.66 -8.10 -22.13
C ALA A 5 18.01 -6.94 -21.36
N ALA A 6 16.68 -6.81 -21.41
CA ALA A 6 15.95 -5.84 -20.60
C ALA A 6 16.10 -6.08 -19.08
N GLY A 7 16.08 -7.34 -18.66
CA GLY A 7 16.32 -7.73 -17.27
C GLY A 7 17.75 -7.45 -16.81
N ALA A 8 18.74 -7.70 -17.68
CA ALA A 8 20.14 -7.42 -17.43
C ALA A 8 20.39 -5.91 -17.27
N ALA A 9 19.75 -5.06 -18.08
CA ALA A 9 19.87 -3.61 -17.95
C ALA A 9 19.29 -3.10 -16.61
N ILE A 10 18.16 -3.66 -16.17
CA ILE A 10 17.59 -3.37 -14.83
C ILE A 10 18.56 -3.82 -13.72
N ARG A 11 19.21 -4.97 -13.89
CA ARG A 11 20.22 -5.47 -12.96
C ARG A 11 21.41 -4.53 -12.87
N THR A 12 21.95 -4.09 -14.01
CA THR A 12 23.06 -3.14 -14.10
C THR A 12 22.71 -1.85 -13.37
N LEU A 13 21.49 -1.33 -13.55
CA LEU A 13 21.04 -0.14 -12.84
C LEU A 13 20.94 -0.34 -11.32
N ARG A 14 20.44 -1.50 -10.87
CA ARG A 14 20.38 -1.82 -9.44
C ARG A 14 21.79 -1.89 -8.85
N GLU A 15 22.70 -2.59 -9.52
CA GLU A 15 24.09 -2.76 -9.08
C GLU A 15 24.86 -1.43 -9.10
N ALA A 16 24.61 -0.56 -10.08
CA ALA A 16 25.18 0.80 -10.13
C ALA A 16 24.72 1.71 -8.98
N ARG A 17 23.67 1.33 -8.24
CA ARG A 17 23.20 2.02 -7.02
C ARG A 17 23.65 1.32 -5.74
N ASP A 18 24.52 0.32 -5.84
CA ASP A 18 24.96 -0.54 -4.74
C ASP A 18 23.78 -1.24 -4.02
N TRP A 19 22.67 -1.47 -4.72
CA TRP A 19 21.50 -2.12 -4.13
C TRP A 19 21.58 -3.63 -4.29
N SER A 20 21.36 -4.36 -3.20
CA SER A 20 21.09 -5.80 -3.26
C SER A 20 19.67 -6.07 -3.79
N LEU A 21 19.39 -7.32 -4.16
CA LEU A 21 18.01 -7.74 -4.47
C LEU A 21 17.06 -7.55 -3.29
N ALA A 22 17.55 -7.61 -2.05
CA ALA A 22 16.75 -7.36 -0.86
C ALA A 22 16.38 -5.88 -0.71
N ASP A 23 17.32 -4.98 -1.02
CA ASP A 23 17.09 -3.53 -0.98
C ASP A 23 16.07 -3.11 -2.05
N LEU A 24 16.20 -3.64 -3.28
CA LEU A 24 15.21 -3.41 -4.32
C LEU A 24 13.84 -4.02 -3.96
N ALA A 25 13.82 -5.18 -3.30
CA ALA A 25 12.57 -5.79 -2.83
C ALA A 25 11.87 -4.92 -1.78
N ALA A 26 12.62 -4.37 -0.83
CA ALA A 26 12.11 -3.45 0.19
C ALA A 26 11.58 -2.15 -0.46
N ALA A 27 12.30 -1.59 -1.43
CA ALA A 27 11.91 -0.35 -2.11
C ALA A 27 10.68 -0.50 -3.02
N THR A 28 10.44 -1.70 -3.58
CA THR A 28 9.40 -1.92 -4.59
C THR A 28 8.19 -2.72 -4.07
N GLY A 29 8.34 -3.40 -2.93
CA GLY A 29 7.35 -4.37 -2.43
C GLY A 29 7.17 -5.57 -3.36
N VAL A 30 8.19 -5.92 -4.16
CA VAL A 30 8.24 -7.11 -5.03
C VAL A 30 9.14 -8.15 -4.37
N SER A 31 8.76 -9.42 -4.39
CA SER A 31 9.58 -10.48 -3.80
C SER A 31 10.95 -10.58 -4.46
N ILE A 32 11.99 -10.90 -3.68
CA ILE A 32 13.37 -11.13 -4.14
C ILE A 32 13.39 -12.14 -5.31
N MET A 33 12.62 -13.22 -5.19
CA MET A 33 12.49 -14.23 -6.25
C MET A 33 11.82 -13.66 -7.51
N GLY A 34 10.80 -12.81 -7.35
CA GLY A 34 10.16 -12.10 -8.46
C GLY A 34 11.11 -11.18 -9.21
N LEU A 35 11.94 -10.43 -8.47
CA LEU A 35 13.00 -9.58 -9.03
C LEU A 35 14.08 -10.42 -9.73
N SER A 36 14.53 -11.52 -9.13
CA SER A 36 15.48 -12.46 -9.75
C SER A 36 14.97 -13.04 -11.06
N PHE A 37 13.67 -13.37 -11.16
CA PHE A 37 13.08 -13.84 -12.42
C PHE A 37 12.97 -12.75 -13.48
N LEU A 38 12.75 -11.50 -13.05
CA LEU A 38 12.67 -10.34 -13.93
C LEU A 38 14.06 -10.00 -14.49
N GLU A 39 15.09 -9.93 -13.65
CA GLU A 39 16.47 -9.63 -14.08
C GLU A 39 17.04 -10.68 -15.04
N ARG A 40 16.64 -11.94 -14.89
CA ARG A 40 17.08 -13.02 -15.79
C ARG A 40 16.18 -13.20 -17.01
N GLY A 41 15.09 -12.43 -17.14
CA GLY A 41 14.15 -12.55 -18.24
C GLY A 41 13.43 -13.92 -18.37
N VAL A 42 13.47 -14.76 -17.33
CA VAL A 42 13.03 -16.17 -17.36
C VAL A 42 11.54 -16.33 -17.69
N ARG A 43 10.72 -15.36 -17.28
CA ARG A 43 9.27 -15.35 -17.53
C ARG A 43 8.79 -13.96 -17.86
N LYS A 44 7.63 -13.88 -18.52
CA LYS A 44 6.95 -12.60 -18.75
C LYS A 44 6.49 -12.05 -17.38
N PRO A 45 6.98 -10.88 -16.94
CA PRO A 45 6.53 -10.28 -15.69
C PRO A 45 5.10 -9.72 -15.84
N HIS A 46 4.34 -9.72 -14.75
CA HIS A 46 3.05 -9.04 -14.73
C HIS A 46 3.24 -7.52 -14.83
N LYS A 47 2.29 -6.84 -15.48
CA LYS A 47 2.30 -5.37 -15.65
C LYS A 47 2.47 -4.65 -14.30
N GLY A 48 1.79 -5.09 -13.26
CA GLY A 48 1.91 -4.51 -11.91
C GLY A 48 3.30 -4.71 -11.27
N THR A 49 3.98 -5.82 -11.56
CA THR A 49 5.36 -6.06 -11.11
C THR A 49 6.33 -5.11 -11.80
N VAL A 50 6.19 -4.93 -13.12
CA VAL A 50 7.01 -4.01 -13.91
C VAL A 50 6.88 -2.58 -13.39
N GLN A 51 5.64 -2.11 -13.18
CA GLN A 51 5.40 -0.76 -12.68
C GLN A 51 6.02 -0.50 -11.31
N LYS A 52 5.93 -1.49 -10.39
CA LYS A 52 6.55 -1.37 -9.06
C LYS A 52 8.07 -1.25 -9.15
N VAL A 53 8.70 -2.03 -10.03
CA VAL A 53 10.15 -2.01 -10.26
C VAL A 53 10.60 -0.71 -10.89
N GLU A 54 9.90 -0.23 -11.93
CA GLU A 54 10.18 1.06 -12.57
C GLU A 54 10.08 2.20 -11.55
N ASN A 55 9.01 2.24 -10.75
CA ASN A 55 8.83 3.25 -9.72
C ASN A 55 9.93 3.20 -8.65
N GLY A 56 10.28 2.02 -8.13
CA GLY A 56 11.33 1.89 -7.11
C GLY A 56 12.73 2.20 -7.64
N LEU A 57 12.96 2.08 -8.95
CA LEU A 57 14.17 2.51 -9.61
C LEU A 57 14.10 3.97 -10.11
N GLY A 58 12.98 4.68 -9.90
CA GLY A 58 12.81 6.04 -10.40
C GLY A 58 12.82 6.15 -11.93
N LEU A 59 12.49 5.05 -12.63
CA LEU A 59 12.38 5.00 -14.08
C LEU A 59 10.99 5.49 -14.52
N PRO A 60 10.88 6.19 -15.67
CA PRO A 60 9.59 6.53 -16.24
C PRO A 60 8.73 5.27 -16.50
N PRO A 61 7.39 5.35 -16.36
CA PRO A 61 6.50 4.24 -16.68
C PRO A 61 6.69 3.75 -18.11
N GLY A 62 6.73 2.43 -18.29
CA GLY A 62 6.90 1.80 -19.60
C GLY A 62 8.35 1.69 -20.08
N THR A 63 9.32 2.10 -19.27
CA THR A 63 10.76 1.92 -19.56
C THR A 63 11.09 0.48 -19.89
N TYR A 64 10.64 -0.50 -19.09
CA TYR A 64 10.90 -1.91 -19.35
C TYR A 64 10.33 -2.39 -20.68
N ALA A 65 9.16 -1.88 -21.10
CA ALA A 65 8.60 -2.23 -22.40
C ALA A 65 9.47 -1.73 -23.56
N ARG A 66 10.08 -0.54 -23.40
CA ARG A 66 11.06 0.01 -24.35
C ARG A 66 12.33 -0.83 -24.38
N LEU A 67 12.88 -1.18 -23.20
CA LEU A 67 14.09 -2.02 -23.08
C LEU A 67 13.93 -3.40 -23.73
N VAL A 68 12.73 -3.99 -23.68
CA VAL A 68 12.46 -5.28 -24.33
C VAL A 68 12.58 -5.21 -25.85
N VAL A 69 12.38 -4.04 -26.44
CA VAL A 69 12.44 -3.78 -27.88
C VAL A 69 13.61 -2.86 -28.27
N ALA A 70 14.57 -2.66 -27.38
CA ALA A 70 15.72 -1.77 -27.59
C ALA A 70 16.93 -2.55 -28.09
N ASP A 71 17.60 -2.04 -29.14
CA ASP A 71 18.79 -2.68 -29.73
C ASP A 71 19.95 -2.68 -28.74
N ASP A 72 20.02 -1.62 -27.92
CA ASP A 72 20.95 -1.46 -26.81
C ASP A 72 20.20 -0.97 -25.56
N PRO A 73 19.70 -1.90 -24.71
CA PRO A 73 18.97 -1.56 -23.50
C PRO A 73 19.79 -0.78 -22.47
N ASP A 74 21.10 -1.02 -22.38
CA ASP A 74 21.97 -0.34 -21.41
C ASP A 74 22.16 1.14 -21.81
N ALA A 75 22.39 1.40 -23.10
CA ALA A 75 22.46 2.77 -23.62
C ALA A 75 21.12 3.51 -23.48
N GLU A 76 19.99 2.81 -23.64
CA GLU A 76 18.67 3.42 -23.45
C GLU A 76 18.40 3.79 -21.99
N ILE A 77 18.78 2.94 -21.02
CA ILE A 77 18.71 3.30 -19.59
C ILE A 77 19.60 4.52 -19.30
N ALA A 78 20.83 4.54 -19.81
CA ALA A 78 21.75 5.65 -19.60
C ALA A 78 21.20 6.98 -20.14
N GLN A 79 20.58 6.97 -21.33
CA GLN A 79 19.93 8.15 -21.91
C GLN A 79 18.71 8.60 -21.09
N ILE A 80 17.90 7.67 -20.60
CA ILE A 80 16.72 7.98 -19.77
C ILE A 80 17.16 8.63 -18.45
N LEU A 81 18.24 8.15 -17.84
CA LEU A 81 18.80 8.72 -16.61
C LEU A 81 19.46 10.08 -16.85
N ALA A 82 20.12 10.27 -18.00
CA ALA A 82 20.70 11.54 -18.40
C ALA A 82 19.65 12.61 -18.77
N SER A 83 18.41 12.21 -19.07
CA SER A 83 17.34 13.08 -19.58
C SER A 83 16.21 13.39 -18.58
N SER A 84 16.40 13.15 -17.27
CA SER A 84 15.40 13.58 -16.26
C SER A 84 15.44 15.11 -16.06
N PRO A 85 14.31 15.83 -15.99
CA PRO A 85 14.12 17.05 -16.78
C PRO A 85 14.42 18.36 -16.04
N ALA A 86 15.29 19.18 -16.64
CA ALA A 86 14.98 20.56 -16.96
C ALA A 86 14.98 20.67 -18.49
N ASP A 87 13.95 21.28 -19.06
CA ASP A 87 13.71 21.47 -20.50
C ASP A 87 13.44 20.24 -21.38
N SER A 88 12.17 20.13 -21.81
CA SER A 88 11.87 20.12 -23.25
C SER A 88 10.38 20.34 -23.48
N THR A 89 10.03 21.61 -23.67
CA THR A 89 8.77 22.04 -24.30
C THR A 89 9.02 22.08 -25.81
N GLN A 90 8.49 21.12 -26.58
CA GLN A 90 8.08 21.38 -27.96
C GLN A 90 7.07 20.32 -28.46
N PRO A 91 6.03 20.74 -29.21
CA PRO A 91 4.88 19.89 -29.51
C PRO A 91 5.08 19.11 -30.81
N ARG A 92 4.95 17.78 -30.76
CA ARG A 92 4.76 16.95 -31.96
C ARG A 92 3.38 16.32 -31.91
N ALA A 93 2.57 16.67 -32.91
CA ALA A 93 1.22 16.17 -33.11
C ALA A 93 1.24 14.66 -33.38
N THR A 94 1.09 13.90 -32.32
CA THR A 94 0.44 12.58 -32.30
C THR A 94 -0.69 12.73 -31.31
N ALA A 95 -1.90 12.31 -31.66
CA ALA A 95 -3.06 12.34 -30.77
C ALA A 95 -2.70 11.66 -29.44
N GLY A 96 -2.23 12.47 -28.51
CA GLY A 96 -1.71 12.03 -27.24
C GLY A 96 -2.91 11.64 -26.41
N ILE A 97 -2.92 10.40 -25.95
CA ILE A 97 -3.69 10.08 -24.75
C ILE A 97 -3.05 10.93 -23.65
N ILE A 98 -3.62 12.11 -23.41
CA ILE A 98 -3.30 12.95 -22.27
C ILE A 98 -3.82 12.16 -21.07
N VAL A 99 -2.95 11.38 -20.43
CA VAL A 99 -3.23 10.85 -19.09
C VAL A 99 -3.16 12.05 -18.16
N SER A 100 -4.29 12.72 -17.99
CA SER A 100 -4.45 13.76 -16.98
C SER A 100 -4.25 13.09 -15.62
N ARG A 101 -3.09 13.28 -15.00
CA ARG A 101 -2.82 12.79 -13.62
C ARG A 101 -3.83 13.34 -12.60
N HIS A 102 -4.43 14.49 -12.88
CA HIS A 102 -5.60 15.01 -12.16
C HIS A 102 -6.81 14.07 -12.29
N SER A 103 -7.11 13.59 -13.51
CA SER A 103 -8.19 12.61 -13.75
C SER A 103 -7.93 11.29 -13.02
N ASP A 104 -6.67 10.83 -12.92
CA ASP A 104 -6.36 9.62 -12.14
C ASP A 104 -6.61 9.83 -10.65
N ALA A 105 -6.27 11.01 -10.11
CA ALA A 105 -6.53 11.35 -8.72
C ALA A 105 -8.04 11.49 -8.43
N ASP A 106 -8.80 12.09 -9.32
CA ASP A 106 -10.26 12.22 -9.22
C ASP A 106 -10.96 10.85 -9.29
N VAL A 107 -10.47 9.94 -10.14
CA VAL A 107 -10.97 8.55 -10.21
C VAL A 107 -10.68 7.79 -8.91
N LEU A 108 -9.48 7.98 -8.34
CA LEU A 108 -9.10 7.37 -7.07
C LEU A 108 -9.92 7.93 -5.89
N GLU A 109 -10.25 9.21 -5.90
CA GLU A 109 -11.18 9.84 -4.96
C GLU A 109 -12.57 9.23 -5.07
N GLY A 110 -13.17 9.22 -6.26
CA GLY A 110 -14.52 8.65 -6.45
C GLY A 110 -14.60 7.17 -6.08
N HIS A 111 -13.52 6.41 -6.26
CA HIS A 111 -13.45 5.04 -5.77
C HIS A 111 -13.39 4.96 -4.24
N ALA A 112 -12.62 5.83 -3.58
CA ALA A 112 -12.57 5.89 -2.11
C ALA A 112 -13.93 6.29 -1.51
N GLU A 113 -14.62 7.25 -2.13
CA GLU A 113 -15.98 7.66 -1.76
C GLU A 113 -16.98 6.50 -1.88
N ALA A 114 -16.94 5.75 -2.98
CA ALA A 114 -17.80 4.58 -3.17
C ALA A 114 -17.58 3.48 -2.10
N HIS A 115 -16.34 3.29 -1.63
CA HIS A 115 -16.07 2.37 -0.51
C HIS A 115 -16.69 2.86 0.80
N LEU A 116 -16.60 4.17 1.07
CA LEU A 116 -17.19 4.78 2.25
C LEU A 116 -18.73 4.66 2.24
N ASP A 117 -19.37 4.90 1.10
CA ASP A 117 -20.82 4.70 0.94
C ASP A 117 -21.24 3.24 1.12
N SER A 118 -20.43 2.31 0.59
CA SER A 118 -20.66 0.88 0.76
C SER A 118 -20.61 0.48 2.25
N LEU A 119 -19.60 0.99 2.98
CA LEU A 119 -19.45 0.77 4.42
C LEU A 119 -20.63 1.35 5.21
N ASN A 120 -21.01 2.59 4.95
CA ASN A 120 -22.16 3.22 5.59
C ASN A 120 -23.44 2.42 5.35
N SER A 121 -23.63 1.92 4.13
CA SER A 121 -24.76 1.07 3.81
C SER A 121 -24.73 -0.23 4.61
N LEU A 122 -23.57 -0.87 4.81
CA LEU A 122 -23.45 -2.09 5.62
C LEU A 122 -23.71 -1.81 7.10
N ILE A 123 -23.22 -0.70 7.62
CA ILE A 123 -23.46 -0.27 9.01
C ILE A 123 -24.95 -0.03 9.27
N ALA A 124 -25.67 0.56 8.31
CA ALA A 124 -27.11 0.74 8.38
C ALA A 124 -27.90 -0.57 8.44
N ARG A 125 -27.29 -1.69 8.03
CA ARG A 125 -27.88 -3.04 8.01
C ARG A 125 -27.33 -3.94 9.11
N LEU A 126 -26.69 -3.37 10.14
CA LEU A 126 -26.18 -4.15 11.25
C LEU A 126 -27.30 -4.96 11.91
N PRO A 127 -27.06 -6.25 12.22
CA PRO A 127 -28.03 -7.05 12.93
C PRO A 127 -28.25 -6.50 14.35
N ALA A 128 -29.31 -6.96 15.01
CA ALA A 128 -29.55 -6.63 16.42
C ALA A 128 -28.36 -7.09 17.29
N GLU A 129 -28.05 -6.34 18.35
CA GLU A 129 -26.92 -6.64 19.25
C GLU A 129 -27.06 -8.00 19.96
N THR A 130 -28.29 -8.53 20.04
CA THR A 130 -28.60 -9.86 20.58
C THR A 130 -28.41 -10.99 19.58
N SER A 131 -28.10 -10.70 18.32
CA SER A 131 -27.87 -11.71 17.28
C SER A 131 -26.54 -12.42 17.52
N ASN A 132 -26.52 -13.74 17.37
CA ASN A 132 -25.29 -14.54 17.45
C ASN A 132 -24.29 -14.20 16.32
N GLU A 133 -24.73 -13.54 15.26
CA GLU A 133 -23.89 -13.12 14.13
C GLU A 133 -23.36 -11.69 14.28
N TYR A 134 -23.77 -10.96 15.33
CA TYR A 134 -23.49 -9.53 15.49
C TYR A 134 -21.99 -9.23 15.51
N GLU A 135 -21.22 -9.92 16.35
CA GLU A 135 -19.77 -9.73 16.45
C GLU A 135 -19.06 -10.11 15.15
N THR A 136 -19.42 -11.26 14.56
CA THR A 136 -18.84 -11.72 13.28
C THR A 136 -19.14 -10.74 12.14
N TYR A 137 -20.34 -10.14 12.12
CA TYR A 137 -20.70 -9.13 11.14
C TYR A 137 -19.88 -7.86 11.33
N ILE A 138 -19.78 -7.34 12.55
CA ILE A 138 -18.95 -6.16 12.85
C ILE A 138 -17.50 -6.40 12.44
N GLN A 139 -16.94 -7.58 12.77
CA GLN A 139 -15.57 -7.94 12.40
C GLN A 139 -15.35 -7.90 10.87
N SER A 140 -16.32 -8.42 10.10
CA SER A 140 -16.30 -8.35 8.63
C SER A 140 -16.33 -6.90 8.11
N VAL A 141 -17.15 -6.03 8.70
CA VAL A 141 -17.20 -4.60 8.34
C VAL A 141 -15.89 -3.90 8.69
N ILE A 142 -15.29 -4.19 9.85
CA ILE A 142 -13.97 -3.65 10.22
C ILE A 142 -12.91 -4.08 9.20
N GLU A 143 -12.91 -5.35 8.77
CA GLU A 143 -11.97 -5.82 7.76
C GLU A 143 -12.10 -5.08 6.42
N GLN A 144 -13.32 -4.72 6.02
CA GLN A 144 -13.57 -3.89 4.85
C GLN A 144 -13.12 -2.44 5.08
N CYS A 145 -13.36 -1.89 6.27
CA CYS A 145 -12.91 -0.54 6.63
C CYS A 145 -11.39 -0.41 6.52
N VAL A 146 -10.62 -1.35 7.09
CA VAL A 146 -9.15 -1.36 7.00
C VAL A 146 -8.65 -1.38 5.55
N LYS A 147 -9.34 -2.13 4.67
CA LYS A 147 -8.98 -2.18 3.25
C LYS A 147 -9.25 -0.83 2.57
N ALA A 148 -10.38 -0.20 2.89
CA ALA A 148 -10.73 1.13 2.39
C ALA A 148 -9.76 2.20 2.89
N GLU A 149 -9.33 2.15 4.17
CA GLU A 149 -8.34 3.07 4.76
C GLU A 149 -7.01 2.98 4.02
N LEU A 150 -6.44 1.77 3.87
CA LEU A 150 -5.18 1.58 3.17
C LEU A 150 -5.26 2.04 1.71
N LEU A 151 -6.41 1.84 1.07
CA LEU A 151 -6.62 2.31 -0.30
C LEU A 151 -6.68 3.84 -0.35
N ALA A 152 -7.48 4.47 0.50
CA ALA A 152 -7.61 5.92 0.57
C ALA A 152 -6.28 6.59 0.92
N ALA A 153 -5.45 5.99 1.79
CA ALA A 153 -4.12 6.47 2.12
C ALA A 153 -3.17 6.41 0.91
N ASN A 154 -3.22 5.32 0.14
CA ASN A 154 -2.46 5.21 -1.10
C ASN A 154 -2.93 6.22 -2.15
N SER A 155 -4.24 6.40 -2.30
CA SER A 155 -4.84 7.41 -3.19
C SER A 155 -4.42 8.82 -2.78
N TRP A 156 -4.46 9.13 -1.49
CA TRP A 156 -4.05 10.42 -0.95
C TRP A 156 -2.58 10.71 -1.28
N ARG A 157 -1.70 9.72 -1.07
CA ARG A 157 -0.28 9.84 -1.40
C ARG A 157 -0.07 10.11 -2.90
N VAL A 158 -0.89 9.55 -3.78
CA VAL A 158 -0.83 9.84 -5.22
C VAL A 158 -1.32 11.26 -5.51
N ALA A 159 -2.48 11.64 -4.96
CA ALA A 159 -3.11 12.95 -5.17
C ALA A 159 -2.22 14.11 -4.70
N VAL A 160 -1.62 14.01 -3.52
CA VAL A 160 -0.75 15.07 -2.96
C VAL A 160 0.50 15.28 -3.81
N ASN A 161 1.11 14.20 -4.31
CA ASN A 161 2.28 14.28 -5.19
C ASN A 161 1.93 14.80 -6.59
N ALA A 162 0.65 14.73 -6.99
CA ALA A 162 0.14 15.30 -8.23
C ALA A 162 -0.34 16.76 -8.08
N GLY A 163 -0.33 17.32 -6.86
CA GLY A 163 -0.85 18.65 -6.55
C GLY A 163 -2.36 18.76 -6.77
N ALA A 164 -3.10 17.66 -6.59
CA ALA A 164 -4.54 17.61 -6.84
C ALA A 164 -5.36 18.08 -5.61
N GLU A 165 -6.44 18.82 -5.85
CA GLU A 165 -7.40 19.25 -4.81
C GLU A 165 -8.10 18.07 -4.12
N SER A 166 -8.09 16.89 -4.75
CA SER A 166 -8.63 15.64 -4.19
C SER A 166 -7.87 15.15 -2.96
N ALA A 167 -6.65 15.64 -2.70
CA ALA A 167 -5.88 15.27 -1.51
C ALA A 167 -6.60 15.65 -0.20
N ASP A 168 -7.20 16.83 -0.10
CA ASP A 168 -7.92 17.25 1.10
C ASP A 168 -9.20 16.43 1.34
N ARG A 169 -9.86 16.05 0.24
CA ARG A 169 -11.07 15.20 0.28
C ARG A 169 -10.74 13.77 0.69
N LEU A 170 -9.67 13.19 0.13
CA LEU A 170 -9.15 11.88 0.52
C LEU A 170 -8.71 11.84 2.01
N MET A 171 -8.11 12.92 2.52
CA MET A 171 -7.78 13.03 3.95
C MET A 171 -9.04 13.07 4.82
N THR A 172 -10.09 13.75 4.35
CA THR A 172 -11.38 13.77 5.03
C THR A 172 -12.01 12.37 5.06
N HIS A 173 -11.97 11.64 3.93
CA HIS A 173 -12.43 10.25 3.89
C HIS A 173 -11.65 9.33 4.83
N LEU A 174 -10.32 9.46 4.90
CA LEU A 174 -9.49 8.71 5.85
C LEU A 174 -9.92 8.91 7.30
N LYS A 175 -10.16 10.16 7.71
CA LYS A 175 -10.64 10.47 9.06
C LYS A 175 -12.02 9.88 9.34
N SER A 176 -12.90 9.89 8.34
CA SER A 176 -14.22 9.27 8.46
C SER A 176 -14.13 7.74 8.59
N LEU A 177 -13.25 7.09 7.83
CA LEU A 177 -13.00 5.65 7.93
C LEU A 177 -12.42 5.28 9.30
N GLU A 178 -11.45 6.04 9.81
CA GLU A 178 -10.90 5.89 11.17
C GLU A 178 -11.99 5.99 12.24
N ALA A 179 -12.87 7.00 12.13
CA ALA A 179 -13.98 7.20 13.06
C ALA A 179 -14.99 6.04 13.00
N ILE A 180 -15.28 5.52 11.80
CA ILE A 180 -16.13 4.34 11.62
C ILE A 180 -15.49 3.12 12.29
N ARG A 181 -14.20 2.86 12.03
CA ARG A 181 -13.48 1.70 12.55
C ARG A 181 -13.43 1.69 14.07
N THR A 182 -13.03 2.81 14.67
CA THR A 182 -13.00 2.99 16.13
C THR A 182 -14.39 2.89 16.75
N GLY A 183 -15.41 3.44 16.09
CA GLY A 183 -16.81 3.29 16.50
C GLY A 183 -17.28 1.83 16.49
N LEU A 184 -16.92 1.05 15.47
CA LEU A 184 -17.25 -0.38 15.39
C LEU A 184 -16.53 -1.20 16.47
N LEU A 185 -15.25 -0.92 16.74
CA LEU A 185 -14.50 -1.56 17.83
C LEU A 185 -15.13 -1.26 19.20
N ALA A 186 -15.62 -0.03 19.42
CA ALA A 186 -16.30 0.35 20.66
C ALA A 186 -17.59 -0.43 20.92
N ARG A 187 -18.22 -1.01 19.88
CA ARG A 187 -19.40 -1.88 20.02
C ARG A 187 -19.05 -3.32 20.42
N MET A 188 -17.76 -3.69 20.45
CA MET A 188 -17.27 -5.01 20.86
C MET A 188 -16.20 -4.89 21.97
N PRO A 189 -16.52 -4.27 23.13
CA PRO A 189 -15.54 -3.97 24.17
C PRO A 189 -14.89 -5.21 24.81
N GLY A 190 -15.54 -6.38 24.72
CA GLY A 190 -14.99 -7.65 25.19
C GLY A 190 -13.99 -8.29 24.24
N SER A 191 -13.94 -7.85 22.98
CA SER A 191 -13.05 -8.43 21.97
C SER A 191 -11.59 -8.11 22.27
N ILE A 192 -10.69 -9.04 21.94
CA ILE A 192 -9.25 -8.82 22.15
C ILE A 192 -8.73 -7.64 21.33
N SER A 193 -9.27 -7.42 20.12
CA SER A 193 -8.92 -6.31 19.24
C SER A 193 -9.25 -4.96 19.89
N ALA A 194 -10.47 -4.80 20.41
CA ALA A 194 -10.89 -3.56 21.06
C ALA A 194 -10.10 -3.27 22.33
N ARG A 195 -9.88 -4.30 23.17
CA ARG A 195 -9.08 -4.15 24.39
C ARG A 195 -7.62 -3.82 24.08
N PHE A 196 -7.06 -4.45 23.05
CA PHE A 196 -5.69 -4.21 22.62
C PHE A 196 -5.51 -2.82 21.99
N ASP A 197 -6.47 -2.37 21.17
CA ASP A 197 -6.48 -1.02 20.61
C ASP A 197 -6.51 0.05 21.72
N GLN A 198 -7.36 -0.14 22.72
CA GLN A 198 -7.42 0.73 23.90
C GLN A 198 -6.12 0.71 24.71
N ALA A 199 -5.53 -0.48 24.93
CA ALA A 199 -4.26 -0.61 25.63
C ALA A 199 -3.13 0.13 24.89
N CYS A 200 -3.07 0.02 23.56
CA CYS A 200 -2.12 0.77 22.75
C CYS A 200 -2.32 2.29 22.93
N ALA A 201 -3.57 2.77 22.85
CA ALA A 201 -3.91 4.18 23.01
C ALA A 201 -3.58 4.74 24.40
N ARG A 202 -3.67 3.94 25.46
CA ARG A 202 -3.34 4.35 26.85
C ARG A 202 -1.86 4.28 27.18
N SER A 203 -1.10 3.44 26.49
CA SER A 203 0.30 3.20 26.82
C SER A 203 1.23 4.38 26.53
N ASP A 204 0.82 5.32 25.66
CA ASP A 204 1.67 6.39 25.08
C ASP A 204 2.97 5.87 24.40
N LEU A 205 3.11 4.56 24.20
CA LEU A 205 4.28 3.95 23.61
C LEU A 205 4.21 4.00 22.07
N PRO A 206 5.34 4.23 21.37
CA PRO A 206 5.41 4.09 19.93
C PRO A 206 5.08 2.66 19.48
N GLU A 207 4.44 2.52 18.32
CA GLU A 207 4.02 1.21 17.80
C GLU A 207 5.19 0.24 17.59
N SER A 208 6.38 0.74 17.23
CA SER A 208 7.60 -0.06 17.11
C SER A 208 8.08 -0.65 18.45
N VAL A 209 7.86 0.08 19.56
CA VAL A 209 8.16 -0.39 20.92
C VAL A 209 7.16 -1.46 21.33
N ILE A 210 5.86 -1.22 21.08
CA ILE A 210 4.79 -2.20 21.34
C ILE A 210 5.05 -3.49 20.55
N ALA A 211 5.39 -3.39 19.26
CA ALA A 211 5.75 -4.53 18.42
C ALA A 211 6.90 -5.35 19.02
N THR A 212 7.93 -4.67 19.53
CA THR A 212 9.09 -5.30 20.17
C THR A 212 8.71 -6.02 21.47
N LEU A 213 7.91 -5.39 22.34
CA LEU A 213 7.42 -5.99 23.59
C LEU A 213 6.63 -7.28 23.32
N LEU A 214 5.80 -7.24 22.27
CA LEU A 214 4.97 -8.36 21.84
C LEU A 214 5.72 -9.36 20.96
N GLY A 215 6.97 -9.07 20.58
CA GLY A 215 7.79 -9.82 19.62
C GLY A 215 7.03 -10.18 18.35
N VAL A 216 6.40 -9.17 17.74
CA VAL A 216 5.68 -9.24 16.46
C VAL A 216 6.20 -8.13 15.54
N GLY A 217 5.88 -8.20 14.24
CA GLY A 217 6.13 -7.11 13.29
C GLY A 217 5.21 -5.91 13.57
N VAL A 218 5.63 -4.71 13.16
CA VAL A 218 4.82 -3.48 13.28
C VAL A 218 3.52 -3.60 12.47
N ASP A 219 3.58 -4.22 11.29
CA ASP A 219 2.42 -4.56 10.48
C ASP A 219 1.45 -5.51 11.21
N GLN A 220 1.99 -6.42 12.03
CA GLN A 220 1.19 -7.34 12.82
C GLN A 220 0.49 -6.65 14.00
N VAL A 221 1.04 -5.56 14.54
CA VAL A 221 0.35 -4.76 15.57
C VAL A 221 -0.95 -4.20 15.00
N TRP A 222 -0.90 -3.67 13.78
CA TRP A 222 -2.10 -3.21 13.07
C TRP A 222 -3.13 -4.33 12.86
N ASP A 223 -2.69 -5.53 12.47
CA ASP A 223 -3.59 -6.68 12.31
C ASP A 223 -4.22 -7.13 13.65
N ILE A 224 -3.48 -7.09 14.75
CA ILE A 224 -4.03 -7.40 16.08
C ILE A 224 -5.08 -6.37 16.49
N ARG A 225 -4.79 -5.06 16.33
CA ARG A 225 -5.71 -3.96 16.68
C ARG A 225 -7.04 -4.03 15.94
N ASN A 226 -7.01 -4.46 14.68
CA ASN A 226 -8.18 -4.37 13.81
C ASN A 226 -8.87 -5.71 13.54
N ARG A 227 -8.13 -6.82 13.60
CA ARG A 227 -8.65 -8.16 13.25
C ARG A 227 -8.55 -9.16 14.37
N GLY A 228 -7.87 -8.84 15.47
CA GLY A 228 -7.58 -9.78 16.54
C GLY A 228 -6.69 -10.93 16.08
N ALA A 229 -6.01 -10.77 14.93
CA ALA A 229 -5.17 -11.79 14.32
C ALA A 229 -3.83 -11.84 15.04
N ILE A 230 -3.75 -12.64 16.10
CA ILE A 230 -2.56 -12.74 16.95
C ILE A 230 -1.63 -13.84 16.42
N PRO A 231 -0.35 -13.52 16.12
CA PRO A 231 0.62 -14.52 15.71
C PRO A 231 0.81 -15.63 16.77
N PRO A 232 1.09 -16.88 16.35
CA PRO A 232 1.41 -17.96 17.28
C PRO A 232 2.51 -17.57 18.26
N GLY A 233 2.28 -17.81 19.56
CA GLY A 233 3.24 -17.47 20.62
C GLY A 233 3.22 -16.00 21.09
N ALA A 234 2.44 -15.11 20.46
CA ALA A 234 2.28 -13.73 20.93
C ALA A 234 1.12 -13.55 21.93
N LEU A 235 0.12 -14.45 21.93
CA LEU A 235 -1.10 -14.34 22.75
C LEU A 235 -0.85 -14.08 24.25
N PRO A 236 0.08 -14.77 24.96
CA PRO A 236 0.32 -14.48 26.36
C PRO A 236 0.80 -13.04 26.62
N ARG A 237 1.66 -12.52 25.73
CA ARG A 237 2.23 -11.16 25.83
C ARG A 237 1.19 -10.10 25.47
N VAL A 238 0.36 -10.36 24.46
CA VAL A 238 -0.77 -9.48 24.11
C VAL A 238 -1.74 -9.37 25.28
N ARG A 239 -2.10 -10.49 25.92
CA ARG A 239 -2.99 -10.47 27.11
C ARG A 239 -2.37 -9.73 28.29
N ALA A 240 -1.10 -9.99 28.60
CA ALA A 240 -0.40 -9.29 29.67
C ALA A 240 -0.35 -7.77 29.41
N PHE A 241 -0.03 -7.36 28.18
CA PHE A 241 -0.03 -5.95 27.80
C PHE A 241 -1.41 -5.30 27.95
N VAL A 242 -2.49 -6.00 27.56
CA VAL A 242 -3.86 -5.50 27.75
C VAL A 242 -4.22 -5.36 29.23
N GLU A 243 -3.83 -6.32 30.06
CA GLU A 243 -4.14 -6.34 31.49
C GLU A 243 -3.39 -5.24 32.26
N GLU A 244 -2.14 -4.94 31.90
CA GLU A 244 -1.37 -3.85 32.50
C GLU A 244 -1.93 -2.45 32.20
N GLN A 245 -2.68 -2.30 31.11
CA GLN A 245 -3.26 -1.02 30.66
C GLN A 245 -4.76 -0.87 30.97
N SER A 246 -5.36 -1.86 31.65
CA SER A 246 -6.81 -1.93 31.94
C SER A 246 -7.23 -0.99 33.07
#